data_AF-A0A3R9P213-F1
#
_entry.id   AF-A0A3R9P213-F1
#
_cell.length_a   1.000
_cell.length_b   1.000
_cell.length_c   1.000
_cell.angle_alpha   90.00
_cell.angle_beta   90.00
_cell.angle_gamma   90.00
#
_symmetry.space_group_name_H-M   'P 1'
#
loop_
_entity.id
_entity.type
_entity.pdbx_description
1 polymer ?
#
loop_
_entity_poly.entity_id
_entity_poly.type
_entity_poly.pdbx_seq_one_letter_code
_entity_poly.pdbx_strand_id
1 'polypeptide(L)'
;MKGQSALILGFIAALIIAVFAVINVDGVKVSYLFGTAEWPLILVIFGSVLMGAVIVGSFGMIKVYRLQQEIKQLKKQSSKEGTSQREKSNSRKEENSSKNEDTKST
;
A
#
# COMPACT_ATOMS: atom_id res chain seq x y z
N MET A 1 10.21 -4.10 -29.92
CA MET A 1 11.47 -3.80 -29.18
C MET A 1 11.31 -2.70 -28.10
N LYS A 2 10.09 -2.43 -27.59
CA LYS A 2 9.79 -1.20 -26.79
C LYS A 2 10.37 -1.21 -25.36
N GLY A 3 10.57 -2.39 -24.75
CA GLY A 3 11.16 -2.50 -23.41
C GLY A 3 12.69 -2.36 -23.37
N GLN A 4 13.38 -2.81 -24.42
CA GLN A 4 14.84 -2.69 -24.51
C GLN A 4 15.29 -1.23 -24.68
N SER A 5 14.53 -0.43 -25.43
CA SER A 5 14.81 1.01 -25.55
C SER A 5 14.73 1.75 -24.21
N ALA A 6 13.78 1.39 -23.34
CA ALA A 6 13.69 1.97 -21.99
C ALA A 6 14.87 1.57 -21.10
N LEU A 7 15.34 0.32 -21.18
CA LEU A 7 16.53 -0.13 -20.46
C LEU A 7 17.79 0.60 -20.93
N ILE A 8 17.97 0.74 -22.24
CA ILE A 8 19.12 1.45 -22.83
C ILE A 8 19.07 2.93 -22.45
N LEU A 9 17.90 3.57 -22.54
CA LEU A 9 17.72 4.96 -22.16
C LEU A 9 17.95 5.18 -20.65
N GLY A 10 17.47 4.27 -19.81
CA GLY A 10 17.72 4.29 -18.37
C GLY A 10 19.20 4.13 -18.03
N PHE A 11 19.92 3.26 -18.76
CA PHE A 11 21.36 3.08 -18.60
C PHE A 11 22.14 4.33 -19.00
N ILE A 12 21.78 4.97 -20.11
CA ILE A 12 22.37 6.25 -20.53
C ILE A 12 22.11 7.33 -19.48
N ALA A 13 20.88 7.42 -18.96
CA ALA A 13 20.55 8.37 -17.89
C ALA A 13 21.36 8.11 -16.61
N ALA A 14 21.53 6.84 -16.22
CA ALA A 14 22.33 6.45 -15.07
C ALA A 14 23.82 6.84 -15.24
N LEU A 15 24.39 6.66 -16.44
CA LEU A 15 25.75 7.12 -16.76
C LEU A 15 25.88 8.63 -16.66
N ILE A 16 24.90 9.39 -17.16
CA ILE A 16 24.90 10.86 -17.04
C ILE A 16 24.89 11.27 -15.56
N ILE A 17 24.00 10.69 -14.75
CA ILE A 17 23.93 10.97 -13.30
C ILE A 17 25.25 10.63 -12.61
N ALA A 18 25.86 9.48 -12.95
CA ALA A 18 27.14 9.07 -12.37
C ALA A 18 28.28 10.05 -12.69
N VAL A 19 28.37 10.52 -13.94
CA VAL A 19 29.35 11.53 -14.33
C VAL A 19 29.13 12.84 -13.58
N PHE A 20 27.88 13.31 -13.48
CA PHE A 20 27.54 14.51 -12.71
C PHE A 20 27.92 14.37 -11.23
N ALA A 21 27.68 13.19 -10.64
CA ALA A 21 28.00 12.91 -9.25
C ALA A 21 29.52 12.95 -8.98
N VAL A 22 30.34 12.45 -9.92
CA VAL A 22 31.81 12.47 -9.79
C VAL A 22 32.37 13.89 -9.99
N ILE A 23 31.88 14.63 -10.99
CA ILE A 23 32.38 15.98 -11.28
C ILE A 23 32.02 16.98 -10.18
N ASN A 24 30.84 16.82 -9.56
CA ASN A 24 30.36 17.71 -8.49
C ASN A 24 30.60 17.11 -7.10
N VAL A 25 31.57 16.19 -6.97
CA VAL A 25 31.95 15.58 -5.69
C VAL A 25 32.84 16.54 -4.88
N ASP A 26 32.47 17.81 -4.83
CA ASP A 26 33.18 18.78 -4.02
C ASP A 26 32.86 18.54 -2.55
N GLY A 27 33.91 18.48 -1.72
CA GLY A 27 33.78 18.37 -0.28
C GLY A 27 33.15 19.64 0.27
N VAL A 28 31.91 19.54 0.77
CA VAL A 28 31.24 20.63 1.44
C VAL A 28 31.32 20.40 2.94
N LYS A 29 31.73 21.44 3.68
CA LYS A 29 31.71 21.41 5.15
C LYS A 29 30.26 21.37 5.63
N VAL A 30 29.90 20.29 6.30
CA VAL A 30 28.60 20.14 6.92
C VAL A 30 28.77 20.24 8.42
N SER A 31 28.11 21.22 9.01
CA SER A 31 28.04 21.40 10.46
C SER A 31 26.88 20.59 11.01
N TYR A 32 27.22 19.48 11.65
CA TYR A 32 26.28 18.67 12.41
C TYR A 32 26.15 19.20 13.84
N LEU A 33 25.12 18.74 14.56
CA LEU A 33 24.80 19.20 15.91
C LEU A 33 25.94 18.99 16.92
N PHE A 34 26.87 18.06 16.64
CA PHE A 34 27.98 17.69 17.53
C PHE A 34 29.37 17.76 16.86
N GLY A 35 29.49 18.42 15.71
CA GLY A 35 30.79 18.55 15.02
C GLY A 35 30.67 18.88 13.54
N THR A 36 31.80 19.12 12.88
CA THR A 36 31.86 19.44 11.44
C THR A 36 32.60 18.35 10.69
N ALA A 37 32.08 17.90 9.54
CA ALA A 37 32.79 16.98 8.67
C ALA A 37 32.63 17.40 7.20
N GLU A 38 33.63 17.06 6.38
CA GLU A 38 33.61 17.31 4.94
C GLU A 38 33.06 16.09 4.23
N TRP A 39 31.86 16.23 3.66
CA TRP A 39 31.21 15.18 2.87
C TRP A 39 30.77 15.78 1.53
N PRO A 40 30.76 14.98 0.46
CA PRO A 40 30.12 15.38 -0.78
C PRO A 40 28.65 15.74 -0.55
N LEU A 41 28.22 16.92 -1.01
CA LEU A 41 26.87 17.44 -0.76
C LEU A 41 25.77 16.47 -1.25
N ILE A 42 26.04 15.76 -2.36
CA ILE A 42 25.11 14.79 -2.93
C ILE A 42 24.76 13.65 -1.97
N LEU A 43 25.71 13.18 -1.16
CA LEU A 43 25.45 12.11 -0.16
C LEU A 43 24.50 12.59 0.93
N VAL A 44 24.63 13.84 1.35
CA VAL A 44 23.77 14.44 2.36
C VAL A 44 22.36 14.65 1.83
N ILE A 45 22.21 15.11 0.60
CA ILE A 45 20.91 15.26 -0.07
C ILE A 45 20.25 13.89 -0.25
N PHE A 46 20.97 12.91 -0.81
CA PHE A 46 20.43 11.56 -1.00
C PHE A 46 19.99 10.93 0.32
N GLY A 47 20.82 11.02 1.36
CA GLY A 47 20.47 10.51 2.69
C GLY A 47 19.23 11.18 3.26
N SER A 48 19.13 12.51 3.15
CA SER A 48 17.99 13.28 3.65
C SER A 48 16.69 12.95 2.91
N VAL A 49 16.75 12.88 1.57
CA VAL A 49 15.61 12.52 0.73
C VAL A 49 15.16 11.09 1.01
N LEU A 50 16.11 10.16 1.14
CA LEU A 50 15.81 8.76 1.44
C LEU A 50 15.16 8.63 2.82
N MET A 51 15.66 9.34 3.83
CA MET A 51 15.05 9.37 5.16
C MET A 51 13.63 9.93 5.12
N GLY A 52 13.42 11.03 4.38
CA GLY A 52 12.10 11.61 4.16
C GLY A 52 11.13 10.64 3.47
N ALA A 53 11.60 9.94 2.43
CA ALA A 53 10.82 8.93 1.72
C ALA A 53 10.44 7.75 2.62
N VAL A 54 11.37 7.28 3.47
CA VAL A 54 11.09 6.23 4.45
C VAL A 54 10.02 6.67 5.45
N ILE A 55 10.13 7.90 5.98
CA ILE A 55 9.16 8.45 6.93
C ILE A 55 7.77 8.54 6.28
N VAL A 56 7.66 9.22 5.14
CA VAL A 56 6.38 9.38 4.43
C VAL A 56 5.80 8.03 3.99
N GLY A 57 6.65 7.14 3.46
CA GLY A 57 6.27 5.80 3.07
C GLY A 57 5.74 4.97 4.25
N SER A 58 6.35 5.09 5.43
CA SER A 58 5.90 4.41 6.65
C SER A 58 4.52 4.88 7.08
N PHE A 59 4.28 6.20 7.12
CA PHE A 59 2.94 6.74 7.41
C PHE A 59 1.90 6.29 6.38
N GLY A 60 2.26 6.27 5.10
CA GLY A 60 1.41 5.74 4.03
C GLY A 60 1.06 4.27 4.24
N MET A 61 2.05 3.45 4.61
CA MET A 61 1.86 2.02 4.85
C MET A 61 0.89 1.76 6.02
N ILE A 62 1.02 2.51 7.12
CA ILE A 62 0.11 2.41 8.27
C ILE A 62 -1.33 2.73 7.86
N LYS A 63 -1.53 3.79 7.06
CA LYS A 63 -2.85 4.18 6.56
C LYS A 63 -3.46 3.07 5.68
N VAL A 64 -2.68 2.54 4.75
CA VAL A 64 -3.11 1.43 3.87
C VAL A 64 -3.48 0.20 4.69
N TYR A 65 -2.69 -0.12 5.71
CA TYR A 65 -2.97 -1.26 6.60
C TYR A 65 -4.30 -1.11 7.35
N ARG A 66 -4.58 0.08 7.91
CA ARG A 66 -5.87 0.35 8.58
C ARG A 66 -7.06 0.23 7.62
N LEU A 67 -6.93 0.79 6.42
CA LEU A 67 -7.96 0.67 5.38
C LEU A 67 -8.21 -0.79 4.99
N GLN A 68 -7.16 -1.61 4.88
CA GLN A 68 -7.32 -3.04 4.60
C GLN A 68 -8.03 -3.79 5.74
N GLN A 69 -7.77 -3.44 6.99
CA GLN A 69 -8.51 -4.00 8.13
C GLN A 69 -9.98 -3.62 8.10
N GLU A 70 -10.30 -2.35 7.81
CA GLU A 70 -11.67 -1.87 7.69
C GLU A 70 -12.42 -2.58 6.55
N ILE A 71 -11.78 -2.73 5.38
CA ILE A 71 -12.33 -3.52 4.26
C ILE A 71 -12.62 -4.96 4.68
N LYS A 72 -11.72 -5.59 5.45
CA LYS A 72 -11.92 -6.95 5.97
C LYS A 72 -13.11 -7.03 6.92
N GLN A 73 -13.27 -6.05 7.82
CA GLN A 73 -14.38 -6.00 8.77
C GLN A 73 -15.71 -5.80 8.05
N LEU A 74 -15.78 -4.81 7.14
CA LEU A 74 -16.97 -4.53 6.33
C LEU A 74 -17.38 -5.75 5.51
N LYS A 75 -16.44 -6.40 4.81
CA LYS A 75 -16.72 -7.65 4.06
C LYS A 75 -17.29 -8.74 4.97
N LYS A 76 -16.71 -8.93 6.17
CA LYS A 76 -17.19 -9.95 7.13
C LYS A 76 -18.61 -9.65 7.62
N GLN A 77 -18.96 -8.38 7.80
CA GLN A 77 -20.29 -7.96 8.23
C GLN A 77 -21.32 -8.22 7.13
N SER A 78 -21.03 -7.84 5.88
CA SER A 78 -21.89 -8.13 4.73
C SER A 78 -22.10 -9.63 4.49
N SER A 79 -21.08 -10.46 4.70
CA SER A 79 -21.22 -11.93 4.59
C SER A 79 -22.12 -12.52 5.68
N LYS A 80 -22.02 -12.03 6.92
CA LYS A 80 -22.87 -12.49 8.03
C LYS A 80 -24.34 -12.11 7.82
N GLU A 81 -24.59 -10.88 7.39
CA GLU A 81 -25.94 -10.38 7.11
C GLU A 81 -26.62 -11.13 5.97
N GLY A 82 -25.88 -11.42 4.88
CA GLY A 82 -26.37 -12.24 3.78
C GLY A 82 -26.68 -13.69 4.18
N THR A 83 -25.97 -14.24 5.17
CA THR A 83 -26.22 -15.62 5.67
C THR A 83 -27.44 -15.65 6.59
N SER A 84 -27.57 -14.69 7.51
CA SER A 84 -28.75 -14.60 8.39
C SER A 84 -30.05 -14.26 7.63
N GLN A 85 -29.99 -13.49 6.54
CA GLN A 85 -31.16 -13.30 5.67
C GLN A 85 -31.57 -14.59 4.95
N ARG A 86 -30.59 -15.40 4.52
CA ARG A 86 -30.85 -16.67 3.84
C ARG A 86 -31.45 -17.72 4.78
N GLU A 87 -30.95 -17.78 6.01
CA GLU A 87 -31.51 -18.64 7.07
C GLU A 87 -32.94 -18.24 7.42
N LYS A 88 -33.21 -16.96 7.70
CA LYS A 88 -34.59 -16.47 7.98
C LYS A 88 -35.56 -16.70 6.81
N SER A 89 -35.08 -16.62 5.57
CA SER A 89 -35.89 -16.89 4.39
C SER A 89 -36.17 -18.38 4.18
N ASN A 90 -35.28 -19.28 4.59
CA ASN A 90 -35.51 -20.73 4.52
C ASN A 90 -36.46 -21.19 5.63
N SER A 91 -36.29 -20.70 6.86
CA SER A 91 -37.17 -21.06 7.99
C SER A 91 -38.63 -20.64 7.73
N ARG A 92 -38.87 -19.46 7.14
CA ARG A 92 -40.22 -19.04 6.72
C ARG A 92 -40.82 -19.88 5.59
N LYS A 93 -39.97 -20.47 4.74
CA LYS A 93 -40.42 -21.34 3.65
C LYS A 93 -40.82 -22.72 4.16
N GLU A 94 -40.07 -23.26 5.11
CA GLU A 94 -40.39 -24.54 5.78
C GLU A 94 -41.66 -24.41 6.63
N GLU A 95 -41.83 -23.32 7.39
CA GLU A 95 -43.01 -23.07 8.23
C GLU A 95 -44.30 -22.85 7.41
N ASN A 96 -44.20 -22.27 6.21
CA ASN A 96 -45.35 -22.16 5.29
C ASN A 96 -45.66 -23.46 4.53
N SER A 97 -44.68 -24.37 4.38
CA SER A 97 -44.89 -25.65 3.69
C SER A 97 -45.57 -26.67 4.60
N SER A 98 -45.22 -26.71 5.88
CA SER A 98 -45.87 -27.57 6.89
C SER A 98 -47.33 -27.16 7.16
N LYS A 99 -47.61 -25.85 7.19
CA LYS A 99 -48.98 -25.33 7.41
C LYS A 99 -49.95 -25.56 6.24
N ASN A 100 -49.43 -25.87 5.06
CA ASN A 100 -50.22 -26.12 3.84
C ASN A 100 -50.52 -27.62 3.63
N GLU A 101 -49.80 -28.51 4.32
CA GLU A 101 -50.13 -29.94 4.34
C GLU A 101 -51.24 -30.24 5.36
N ASP A 102 -51.26 -29.57 6.51
CA ASP A 102 -52.32 -29.73 7.53
C ASP A 102 -53.71 -29.24 7.08
N THR A 103 -53.79 -28.25 6.18
CA THR A 103 -55.08 -27.71 5.67
C THR A 103 -55.67 -28.52 4.50
N LYS A 104 -54.94 -29.49 3.95
CA LYS A 104 -55.42 -30.35 2.86
C LYS A 104 -55.95 -31.72 3.32
N SER A 105 -55.78 -32.06 4.59
CA SER A 105 -56.21 -33.33 5.19
C SER A 105 -57.49 -33.28 6.03
N THR A 106 -58.17 -32.13 6.08
CA THR A 106 -59.53 -31.96 6.64
C THR A 106 -60.50 -31.57 5.54
#